data_AF-A0A1W9VEI6-F1
#
_entry.id   AF-A0A1W9VEI6-F1
#
_cell.length_a   1.000
_cell.length_b   1.000
_cell.length_c   1.000
_cell.angle_alpha   90.00
_cell.angle_beta   90.00
_cell.angle_gamma   90.00
#
_symmetry.space_group_name_H-M   'P 1'
#
loop_
_entity.id
_entity.type
_entity.pdbx_description
1 polymer ?
#
loop_
_entity_poly.entity_id
_entity_poly.type
_entity_poly.pdbx_seq_one_letter_code
_entity_poly.pdbx_strand_id
1 'polypeptide(L)'
;MFFPLYFTGKLEDTLLTQLAYFRWELQKTVAGYNWTDAVEGGLVGIYYDYIRFYKKNPHISPEAKERLTEFIKTTKSDKDRFAADYCTWISYEYEGKLRLNNYVRDIFYRYCPFPEDIRLKMAQKPAFSPFENRYKNRRKKDILKLQSKINKFHKKNTSVPIELKDYMEFLEK
;
A
#
# COMPACT_ATOMS: atom_id res chain seq x y z
N MET A 1 -5.07 -10.94 18.12
CA MET A 1 -6.30 -10.76 17.31
C MET A 1 -7.45 -11.31 18.13
N PHE A 2 -8.40 -10.48 18.55
CA PHE A 2 -9.56 -10.95 19.34
C PHE A 2 -10.73 -11.19 18.40
N PHE A 3 -11.28 -12.40 18.43
CA PHE A 3 -12.49 -12.76 17.68
C PHE A 3 -13.67 -12.87 18.65
N PRO A 4 -14.82 -12.23 18.37
CA PRO A 4 -16.00 -12.39 19.19
C PRO A 4 -16.52 -13.83 19.11
N LEU A 5 -16.89 -14.38 20.27
CA LEU A 5 -17.35 -15.76 20.43
C LEU A 5 -18.73 -16.00 19.79
N TYR A 6 -19.53 -14.93 19.71
CA TYR A 6 -20.78 -14.88 18.96
C TYR A 6 -20.66 -13.79 17.91
N PHE A 7 -20.86 -14.16 16.65
CA PHE A 7 -20.67 -13.27 15.52
C PHE A 7 -21.90 -13.34 14.60
N THR A 8 -22.56 -12.19 14.42
CA THR A 8 -23.82 -12.06 13.67
C THR A 8 -23.63 -11.41 12.29
N GLY A 9 -22.39 -11.10 11.90
CA GLY A 9 -22.06 -10.50 10.59
C GLY A 9 -21.56 -11.49 9.55
N LYS A 10 -21.06 -10.98 8.42
CA LYS A 10 -20.27 -11.76 7.45
C LYS A 10 -18.84 -11.90 7.92
N LEU A 11 -18.38 -13.14 8.05
CA LEU A 11 -17.07 -13.46 8.63
C LEU A 11 -15.95 -12.86 7.78
N GLU A 12 -16.06 -12.99 6.47
CA GLU A 12 -15.09 -12.48 5.48
C GLU A 12 -14.89 -10.96 5.61
N ASP A 13 -15.98 -10.19 5.66
CA ASP A 13 -15.92 -8.72 5.77
C ASP A 13 -15.27 -8.28 7.09
N THR A 14 -15.54 -9.01 8.18
CA THR A 14 -14.96 -8.69 9.49
C THR A 14 -13.50 -9.10 9.57
N LEU A 15 -13.14 -10.28 9.04
CA LEU A 15 -11.75 -10.70 8.91
C LEU A 15 -10.96 -9.67 8.13
N LEU A 16 -11.48 -9.22 6.99
CA LEU A 16 -10.83 -8.23 6.14
C LEU A 16 -10.62 -6.90 6.88
N THR A 17 -11.63 -6.45 7.62
CA THR A 17 -11.53 -5.24 8.44
C THR A 17 -10.47 -5.38 9.54
N GLN A 18 -10.42 -6.53 10.22
CA GLN A 18 -9.40 -6.79 11.25
C GLN A 18 -7.98 -6.87 10.66
N LEU A 19 -7.83 -7.47 9.47
CA LEU A 19 -6.55 -7.47 8.75
C LEU A 19 -6.12 -6.06 8.36
N ALA A 20 -7.07 -5.21 7.97
CA ALA A 20 -6.79 -3.81 7.67
C ALA A 20 -6.30 -3.06 8.92
N TYR A 21 -6.96 -3.24 10.07
CA TYR A 21 -6.52 -2.66 11.35
C TYR A 21 -5.15 -3.17 11.77
N PHE A 22 -4.93 -4.48 11.66
CA PHE A 22 -3.62 -5.06 11.95
C PHE A 22 -2.53 -4.45 11.06
N ARG A 23 -2.80 -4.29 9.77
CA ARG A 23 -1.86 -3.68 8.83
C ARG A 23 -1.57 -2.22 9.16
N TRP A 24 -2.59 -1.45 9.53
CA TRP A 24 -2.42 -0.06 9.98
C TRP A 24 -1.50 0.03 11.20
N GLU A 25 -1.79 -0.76 12.25
CA GLU A 25 -0.98 -0.74 13.47
C GLU A 25 0.44 -1.25 13.23
N LEU A 26 0.60 -2.34 12.46
CA LEU A 26 1.92 -2.86 12.10
C LEU A 26 2.78 -1.81 11.40
N GLN A 27 2.22 -1.09 10.43
CA GLN A 27 2.96 -0.06 9.70
C GLN A 27 3.28 1.15 10.58
N LYS A 28 2.38 1.52 11.52
CA LYS A 28 2.70 2.53 12.54
C LYS A 28 3.84 2.09 13.45
N THR A 29 3.84 0.84 13.91
CA THR A 29 4.92 0.30 14.75
C THR A 29 6.25 0.29 14.01
N VAL A 30 6.27 -0.10 12.72
CA VAL A 30 7.48 -0.09 11.89
C VAL A 30 7.99 1.33 11.65
N ALA A 31 7.11 2.30 11.42
CA ALA A 31 7.49 3.69 11.21
C ALA A 31 7.93 4.42 12.49
N GLY A 32 7.52 3.94 13.67
CA GLY A 32 7.90 4.49 14.96
C GLY A 32 7.39 5.93 15.17
N TYR A 33 8.26 6.80 15.65
CA TYR A 33 7.91 8.20 15.98
C TYR A 33 7.47 9.02 14.76
N ASN A 34 8.06 8.75 13.58
CA ASN A 34 7.82 9.52 12.35
C ASN A 34 6.65 8.97 11.51
N TRP A 35 5.71 8.25 12.12
CA TRP A 35 4.59 7.62 11.38
C TRP A 35 3.69 8.63 10.64
N THR A 36 3.68 9.90 11.05
CA THR A 36 2.90 10.97 10.40
C THR A 36 3.61 11.61 9.21
N ASP A 37 4.89 11.31 8.99
CA ASP A 37 5.67 11.87 7.88
C ASP A 37 5.33 11.14 6.57
N ALA A 38 5.08 11.88 5.50
CA ALA A 38 4.81 11.31 4.18
C ALA A 38 6.04 10.61 3.56
N VAL A 39 7.27 10.98 3.96
CA VAL A 39 8.49 10.39 3.42
C VAL A 39 8.90 9.16 4.22
N GLU A 40 8.96 9.29 5.54
CA GLU A 40 9.48 8.23 6.44
C GLU A 40 8.37 7.32 7.00
N GLY A 41 7.14 7.82 7.13
CA GLY A 41 6.01 7.09 7.71
C GLY A 41 5.42 5.98 6.82
N GLY A 42 5.99 5.76 5.63
CA GLY A 42 5.63 4.67 4.75
C GLY A 42 4.16 4.71 4.29
N LEU A 43 3.46 3.58 4.41
CA LEU A 43 2.06 3.46 3.99
C LEU A 43 1.14 4.39 4.78
N VAL A 44 1.29 4.39 6.11
CA VAL A 44 0.42 5.13 7.03
C VAL A 44 0.67 6.62 6.90
N GLY A 45 1.94 7.05 6.83
CA GLY A 45 2.30 8.46 6.69
C GLY A 45 1.77 9.08 5.40
N ILE A 46 1.95 8.41 4.26
CA ILE A 46 1.41 8.91 2.97
C ILE A 46 -0.11 8.91 2.97
N TYR A 47 -0.75 7.88 3.53
CA TYR A 47 -2.21 7.83 3.63
C TYR A 47 -2.75 8.93 4.56
N TYR A 48 -2.07 9.20 5.68
CA TYR A 48 -2.41 10.25 6.61
C TYR A 48 -2.28 11.65 5.97
N ASP A 49 -1.17 11.90 5.26
CA ASP A 49 -0.95 13.14 4.52
C ASP A 49 -2.03 13.36 3.46
N TYR A 50 -2.39 12.31 2.72
CA TYR A 50 -3.48 12.32 1.76
C TYR A 50 -4.81 12.79 2.37
N ILE A 51 -5.25 12.16 3.46
CA ILE A 51 -6.49 12.51 4.14
C ILE A 51 -6.45 13.94 4.71
N ARG A 52 -5.27 14.44 5.09
CA ARG A 52 -5.11 15.80 5.61
C ARG A 52 -5.15 16.86 4.51
N PHE A 53 -4.54 16.60 3.35
CA PHE A 53 -4.30 17.60 2.30
C PHE A 53 -5.15 17.42 1.03
N TYR A 54 -6.08 16.46 0.98
CA TYR A 54 -6.92 16.21 -0.20
C TYR A 54 -7.63 17.46 -0.74
N LYS A 55 -8.07 18.39 0.13
CA LYS A 55 -8.77 19.62 -0.28
C LYS A 55 -7.89 20.51 -1.18
N LYS A 56 -6.58 20.54 -0.90
CA LYS A 56 -5.59 21.35 -1.64
C LYS A 56 -5.09 20.68 -2.91
N ASN A 57 -5.37 19.39 -3.11
CA ASN A 57 -4.88 18.66 -4.27
C ASN A 57 -5.66 19.07 -5.54
N PRO A 58 -5.00 19.66 -6.56
CA PRO A 58 -5.67 20.07 -7.80
C PRO A 58 -6.06 18.88 -8.69
N HIS A 59 -5.48 17.69 -8.47
CA HIS A 59 -5.76 16.50 -9.28
C HIS A 59 -7.01 15.72 -8.85
N ILE A 60 -7.71 16.17 -7.80
CA ILE A 60 -8.95 15.56 -7.33
C ILE A 60 -10.12 16.45 -7.80
N SER A 61 -11.08 15.87 -8.52
CA SER A 61 -12.26 16.60 -8.98
C SER A 61 -13.06 17.16 -7.80
N PRO A 62 -13.80 18.28 -7.98
CA PRO A 62 -14.64 18.85 -6.93
C PRO A 62 -15.63 17.82 -6.33
N GLU A 63 -16.29 17.04 -7.20
CA GLU A 63 -17.20 15.96 -6.79
C GLU A 63 -16.49 14.89 -5.94
N ALA A 64 -15.27 14.48 -6.30
CA ALA A 64 -14.52 13.52 -5.51
C ALA A 64 -14.05 14.08 -4.16
N LYS A 65 -13.81 15.40 -4.06
CA LYS A 65 -13.52 16.07 -2.78
C LYS A 65 -14.75 16.09 -1.87
N GLU A 66 -15.94 16.31 -2.41
CA GLU A 66 -17.18 16.27 -1.64
C GLU A 66 -17.43 14.87 -1.07
N ARG A 67 -17.37 13.84 -1.93
CA ARG A 67 -17.48 12.43 -1.49
C ARG A 67 -16.46 12.08 -0.42
N LEU A 68 -15.21 12.54 -0.55
CA LEU A 68 -14.19 12.30 0.46
C LEU A 68 -14.49 13.06 1.77
N THR A 69 -15.06 14.26 1.68
CA THR A 69 -15.47 15.03 2.85
C THR A 69 -16.60 14.33 3.62
N GLU A 70 -17.58 13.77 2.91
CA GLU A 70 -18.63 12.94 3.50
C GLU A 70 -18.06 11.67 4.14
N PHE A 71 -17.18 10.97 3.43
CA PHE A 71 -16.50 9.78 3.93
C PHE A 71 -15.68 10.06 5.20
N ILE A 72 -14.98 11.19 5.25
CA ILE A 72 -14.20 11.62 6.42
C ILE A 72 -15.12 11.95 7.61
N LYS A 73 -16.31 12.50 7.36
CA LYS A 73 -17.32 12.80 8.38
C LYS A 73 -17.99 11.54 8.93
N THR A 74 -18.27 10.56 8.09
CA THR A 74 -18.92 9.30 8.52
C THR A 74 -17.97 8.40 9.30
N THR A 75 -16.67 8.56 9.09
CA THR A 75 -15.64 7.69 9.67
C THR A 75 -14.99 8.30 10.91
N LYS A 76 -14.86 7.51 11.98
CA LYS A 76 -14.48 7.99 13.32
C LYS A 76 -12.98 8.24 13.51
N SER A 77 -12.13 7.46 12.86
CA SER A 77 -10.66 7.55 13.02
C SER A 77 -9.93 7.32 11.70
N ASP A 78 -8.65 7.74 11.62
CA ASP A 78 -7.82 7.50 10.43
C ASP A 78 -7.62 6.01 10.15
N LYS A 79 -7.58 5.19 11.21
CA LYS A 79 -7.55 3.73 11.12
C LYS A 79 -8.81 3.19 10.45
N ASP A 80 -9.99 3.70 10.82
CA ASP A 80 -11.26 3.27 10.22
C ASP A 80 -11.35 3.71 8.75
N ARG A 81 -10.81 4.89 8.41
CA ARG A 81 -10.74 5.39 7.02
C ARG A 81 -9.87 4.47 6.18
N PHE A 82 -8.67 4.19 6.67
CA PHE A 82 -7.76 3.25 6.03
C PHE A 82 -8.40 1.88 5.86
N ALA A 83 -9.10 1.37 6.88
CA ALA A 83 -9.74 0.07 6.81
C ALA A 83 -10.85 0.01 5.75
N ALA A 84 -11.71 1.02 5.66
CA ALA A 84 -12.76 1.07 4.64
C ALA A 84 -12.19 1.10 3.21
N ASP A 85 -11.15 1.91 2.98
CA ASP A 85 -10.45 1.96 1.68
C ASP A 85 -9.73 0.64 1.38
N TYR A 86 -9.08 0.03 2.38
CA TYR A 86 -8.39 -1.26 2.24
C TYR A 86 -9.36 -2.41 1.96
N CYS A 87 -10.50 -2.45 2.64
CA CYS A 87 -11.56 -3.42 2.33
C CYS A 87 -12.03 -3.24 0.88
N THR A 88 -12.19 -1.99 0.42
CA THR A 88 -12.56 -1.71 -0.96
C THR A 88 -11.48 -2.15 -1.96
N TRP A 89 -10.21 -1.98 -1.60
CA TRP A 89 -9.05 -2.43 -2.39
C TRP A 89 -9.08 -3.95 -2.60
N ILE A 90 -9.30 -4.71 -1.53
CA ILE A 90 -9.27 -6.17 -1.59
C ILE A 90 -10.55 -6.76 -2.18
N SER A 91 -11.73 -6.21 -1.87
CA SER A 91 -13.01 -6.79 -2.34
C SER A 91 -13.40 -6.38 -3.75
N TYR A 92 -13.02 -5.18 -4.21
CA TYR A 92 -13.50 -4.65 -5.49
C TYR A 92 -12.37 -4.42 -6.48
N GLU A 93 -11.30 -3.75 -6.07
CA GLU A 93 -10.21 -3.44 -6.98
C GLU A 93 -9.44 -4.71 -7.38
N TYR A 94 -9.36 -5.71 -6.49
CA TYR A 94 -8.88 -7.07 -6.81
C TYR A 94 -9.62 -7.72 -7.99
N GLU A 95 -10.94 -7.53 -8.07
CA GLU A 95 -11.78 -8.00 -9.17
C GLU A 95 -11.77 -7.03 -10.38
N GLY A 96 -11.07 -5.91 -10.24
CA GLY A 96 -10.96 -4.87 -11.25
C GLY A 96 -12.19 -3.97 -11.37
N LYS A 97 -13.02 -3.91 -10.32
CA LYS A 97 -14.12 -2.95 -10.16
C LYS A 97 -13.56 -1.66 -9.54
N LEU A 98 -13.42 -0.62 -10.36
CA LEU A 98 -12.83 0.65 -9.94
C LEU A 98 -13.79 1.41 -9.01
N ARG A 99 -13.49 1.42 -7.72
CA ARG A 99 -14.26 2.16 -6.70
C ARG A 99 -13.42 3.17 -5.95
N LEU A 100 -12.11 2.93 -5.85
CA LEU A 100 -11.20 3.84 -5.20
C LEU A 100 -10.82 5.00 -6.11
N ASN A 101 -10.44 6.10 -5.50
CA ASN A 101 -9.83 7.20 -6.23
C ASN A 101 -8.41 6.82 -6.69
N ASN A 102 -7.91 7.59 -7.66
CA ASN A 102 -6.61 7.33 -8.27
C ASN A 102 -5.43 7.44 -7.29
N TYR A 103 -5.55 8.29 -6.26
CA TYR A 103 -4.48 8.55 -5.30
C TYR A 103 -4.33 7.40 -4.30
N VAL A 104 -5.45 6.95 -3.70
CA VAL A 104 -5.51 5.78 -2.82
C VAL A 104 -5.07 4.53 -3.56
N ARG A 105 -5.44 4.39 -4.84
CA ARG A 105 -4.94 3.32 -5.70
C ARG A 105 -3.41 3.36 -5.84
N ASP A 106 -2.79 4.53 -6.05
CA ASP A 106 -1.32 4.63 -6.10
C ASP A 106 -0.66 4.16 -4.79
N ILE A 107 -1.21 4.61 -3.66
CA ILE A 107 -0.72 4.24 -2.33
C ILE A 107 -0.78 2.72 -2.16
N PHE A 108 -1.95 2.11 -2.38
CA PHE A 108 -2.09 0.67 -2.18
C PHE A 108 -1.33 -0.15 -3.21
N TYR A 109 -1.24 0.28 -4.46
CA TYR A 109 -0.40 -0.42 -5.44
C TYR A 109 1.07 -0.43 -5.03
N ARG A 110 1.55 0.65 -4.39
CA ARG A 110 2.92 0.76 -3.89
C ARG A 110 3.19 -0.13 -2.68
N TYR A 111 2.33 -0.06 -1.67
CA TYR A 111 2.59 -0.67 -0.35
C TYR A 111 1.83 -1.97 -0.09
N CYS A 112 0.78 -2.23 -0.84
CA CYS A 112 -0.09 -3.41 -0.75
C CYS A 112 -0.32 -4.02 -2.14
N PRO A 113 0.74 -4.32 -2.91
CA PRO A 113 0.60 -4.85 -4.26
C PRO A 113 -0.14 -6.19 -4.23
N PHE A 114 -0.99 -6.42 -5.24
CA PHE A 114 -1.60 -7.74 -5.47
C PHE A 114 -0.55 -8.78 -5.86
N PRO A 115 -0.89 -10.09 -5.87
CA PRO A 115 -0.02 -11.12 -6.46
C PRO A 115 0.33 -10.81 -7.92
N GLU A 116 1.48 -11.29 -8.38
CA GLU A 116 2.00 -10.97 -9.72
C GLU A 116 1.00 -11.25 -10.84
N ASP A 117 0.39 -12.44 -10.85
CA ASP A 117 -0.60 -12.84 -11.84
C ASP A 117 -1.75 -11.83 -11.96
N ILE A 118 -2.19 -11.31 -10.82
CA ILE A 118 -3.30 -10.36 -10.73
C ILE A 118 -2.82 -8.96 -11.17
N ARG A 119 -1.63 -8.53 -10.74
CA ARG A 119 -1.05 -7.24 -11.18
C ARG A 119 -0.87 -7.19 -12.69
N LEU A 120 -0.35 -8.26 -13.30
CA LEU A 120 -0.15 -8.34 -14.75
C LEU A 120 -1.47 -8.33 -15.50
N LYS A 121 -2.49 -9.05 -15.02
CA LYS A 121 -3.86 -8.98 -15.57
C LYS A 121 -4.43 -7.57 -15.47
N MET A 122 -4.28 -6.92 -14.33
CA MET A 122 -4.77 -5.55 -14.14
C MET A 122 -4.04 -4.54 -15.00
N ALA A 123 -2.72 -4.68 -15.17
CA ALA A 123 -1.89 -3.78 -15.95
C ALA A 123 -2.33 -3.68 -17.42
N GLN A 124 -3.09 -4.66 -17.93
CA GLN A 124 -3.73 -4.57 -19.25
C GLN A 124 -4.79 -3.45 -19.32
N LYS A 125 -5.39 -3.10 -18.18
CA LYS A 125 -6.35 -1.99 -18.09
C LYS A 125 -5.60 -0.65 -18.03
N PRO A 126 -6.03 0.39 -18.78
CA PRO A 126 -5.40 1.71 -18.76
C PRO A 126 -5.34 2.35 -17.36
N ALA A 127 -6.32 2.05 -16.51
CA ALA A 127 -6.35 2.54 -15.13
C ALA A 127 -5.20 2.00 -14.26
N PHE A 128 -4.60 0.85 -14.61
CA PHE A 128 -3.55 0.21 -13.80
C PHE A 128 -2.16 0.23 -14.42
N SER A 129 -2.06 0.32 -15.74
CA SER A 129 -0.78 0.37 -16.47
C SER A 129 0.24 1.38 -15.91
N PRO A 130 -0.13 2.64 -15.58
CA PRO A 130 0.81 3.60 -15.01
C PRO A 130 1.36 3.18 -13.64
N PHE A 131 0.55 2.50 -12.82
CA PHE A 131 0.96 2.02 -11.51
C PHE A 131 1.96 0.87 -11.62
N GLU A 132 1.70 -0.07 -12.52
CA GLU A 132 2.61 -1.19 -12.77
C GLU A 132 3.96 -0.72 -13.32
N ASN A 133 3.96 0.25 -14.23
CA ASN A 133 5.21 0.84 -14.72
C ASN A 133 6.02 1.50 -13.59
N ARG A 134 5.37 2.23 -12.68
CA ARG A 134 6.04 2.80 -11.49
C ARG A 134 6.55 1.70 -10.55
N TYR A 135 5.81 0.62 -10.37
CA TYR A 135 6.20 -0.53 -9.57
C TYR A 135 7.48 -1.18 -10.14
N LYS A 136 7.49 -1.53 -11.42
CA LYS A 136 8.67 -2.09 -12.11
C LYS A 136 9.88 -1.17 -12.03
N ASN A 137 9.68 0.13 -12.24
CA ASN A 137 10.76 1.12 -12.18
C ASN A 137 11.38 1.24 -10.78
N ARG A 138 10.57 1.18 -9.72
CA ARG A 138 11.09 1.17 -8.34
C ARG A 138 11.88 -0.11 -8.06
N ARG A 139 11.32 -1.26 -8.44
CA ARG A 139 11.95 -2.57 -8.27
C ARG A 139 13.31 -2.64 -8.97
N LYS A 140 13.39 -2.15 -10.22
CA LYS A 140 14.65 -2.05 -10.97
C LYS A 140 15.68 -1.16 -10.26
N LYS A 141 15.27 -0.02 -9.69
CA LYS A 141 16.16 0.85 -8.92
C LYS A 141 16.69 0.16 -7.67
N ASP A 142 15.86 -0.62 -6.98
CA ASP A 142 16.27 -1.33 -5.78
C ASP A 142 17.23 -2.49 -6.09
N ILE A 143 17.00 -3.22 -7.19
CA ILE A 143 17.94 -4.21 -7.72
C ILE A 143 19.30 -3.57 -8.01
N LEU A 144 19.33 -2.44 -8.73
CA LEU A 144 20.58 -1.73 -9.05
C LEU A 144 21.35 -1.27 -7.79
N LYS A 145 20.64 -0.81 -6.76
CA LYS A 145 21.24 -0.44 -5.47
C LYS A 145 21.83 -1.66 -4.76
N LEU A 146 21.14 -2.80 -4.76
CA LEU A 146 21.62 -4.04 -4.15
C LEU A 146 22.83 -4.59 -4.91
N GLN A 147 22.78 -4.65 -6.23
CA GLN A 147 23.91 -5.05 -7.08
C GLN A 147 25.14 -4.18 -6.79
N SER A 148 24.94 -2.87 -6.66
CA SER A 148 26.03 -1.95 -6.29
C SER A 148 26.60 -2.23 -4.90
N LYS A 149 25.78 -2.64 -3.93
CA LYS A 149 26.24 -3.06 -2.59
C LYS A 149 27.00 -4.38 -2.67
N ILE A 150 26.46 -5.38 -3.35
CA ILE A 150 27.06 -6.71 -3.54
C ILE A 150 28.43 -6.59 -4.21
N ASN A 151 28.54 -5.77 -5.26
CA ASN A 151 29.81 -5.48 -5.93
C ASN A 151 30.87 -4.88 -4.99
N LYS A 152 30.47 -4.08 -3.98
CA LYS A 152 31.42 -3.56 -2.97
C LYS A 152 31.94 -4.66 -2.05
N PHE A 153 31.12 -5.66 -1.72
CA PHE A 153 31.57 -6.83 -0.94
C PHE A 153 32.54 -7.70 -1.74
N HIS A 154 32.23 -7.95 -3.01
CA HIS A 154 33.14 -8.68 -3.91
C HIS A 154 34.49 -7.97 -4.07
N LYS A 155 34.51 -6.65 -4.25
CA LYS A 155 35.77 -5.87 -4.30
C LYS A 155 36.60 -5.93 -3.02
N LYS A 156 35.97 -6.20 -1.87
CA LYS A 156 36.64 -6.35 -0.58
C LYS A 156 36.99 -7.80 -0.24
N ASN A 157 36.81 -8.75 -1.17
CA ASN A 157 36.95 -10.20 -0.94
C ASN A 157 36.23 -10.70 0.31
N THR A 158 35.12 -10.07 0.67
CA THR A 158 34.32 -10.42 1.86
C THR A 158 33.09 -11.21 1.43
N SER A 159 32.70 -12.23 2.20
CA SER A 159 31.49 -13.00 1.94
C SER A 159 30.25 -12.11 1.95
N VAL A 160 29.44 -12.20 0.90
CA VAL A 160 28.14 -11.50 0.81
C VAL A 160 27.16 -12.17 1.78
N PRO A 161 26.51 -11.42 2.69
CA PRO A 161 25.46 -11.94 3.57
C PRO A 161 24.35 -12.65 2.79
N ILE A 162 23.85 -13.76 3.32
CA ILE A 162 22.85 -14.59 2.63
C ILE A 162 21.52 -13.83 2.46
N GLU A 163 21.18 -12.98 3.42
CA GLU A 163 19.97 -12.16 3.43
C GLU A 163 19.94 -11.18 2.25
N LEU A 164 21.11 -10.69 1.80
CA LEU A 164 21.20 -9.82 0.62
C LEU A 164 20.97 -10.59 -0.68
N LYS A 165 21.38 -11.87 -0.73
CA LYS A 165 21.15 -12.74 -1.88
C LYS A 165 19.67 -13.12 -1.98
N ASP A 166 19.10 -13.58 -0.86
CA ASP A 166 17.69 -13.98 -0.78
C ASP A 166 16.77 -12.80 -1.13
N TYR A 167 17.10 -11.60 -0.65
CA TYR A 167 16.34 -10.40 -1.00
C TYR A 167 16.49 -10.01 -2.48
N MET A 168 17.66 -10.20 -3.07
CA MET A 168 17.86 -9.96 -4.50
C MET A 168 17.06 -10.96 -5.35
N GLU A 169 17.09 -12.24 -5.01
CA GLU A 169 16.29 -13.27 -5.68
C GLU A 169 14.79 -12.98 -5.53
N PHE A 170 14.35 -12.55 -4.34
CA PHE A 170 12.98 -12.11 -4.13
C PHE A 170 12.62 -10.93 -5.03
N LEU A 171 13.52 -9.96 -5.27
CA LEU A 171 13.23 -8.83 -6.16
C LEU A 171 13.28 -9.18 -7.65
N GLU A 172 13.93 -10.26 -8.05
CA GLU A 172 14.01 -10.71 -9.45
C GLU A 172 12.80 -11.57 -9.87
N LYS A 173 12.06 -12.12 -8.91
CA LYS A 173 10.75 -12.77 -9.09
C LYS A 173 9.63 -11.74 -9.17
#